data_AF-A0A951VG37-F1
#
_entry.id   AF-A0A951VG37-F1
#
_cell.length_a   1.000
_cell.length_b   1.000
_cell.length_c   1.000
_cell.angle_alpha   90.00
_cell.angle_beta   90.00
_cell.angle_gamma   90.00
#
_symmetry.space_group_name_H-M   'P 1'
#
loop_
_entity.id
_entity.type
_entity.pdbx_description
1 polymer ?
#
loop_
_entity_poly.entity_id
_entity_poly.type
_entity_poly.pdbx_seq_one_letter_code
_entity_poly.pdbx_strand_id
1 'polypeptide(L)'
;MKGEEKIVHGFSKKSRDEKLRVVTEHHADPNSALAVFKSFHHTEPKVQKLLEEFSENTITNFPLPYCICPNVMVNGKSYMVPMVIEESSVVAAAAHSAKYWYTRGGFRAEIIDTEKI
;
A
#
# COMPACT_ATOMS: atom_id res chain seq x y z
N MET A 1 32.16 -15.54 -4.23
CA MET A 1 33.18 -14.49 -4.00
C MET A 1 32.63 -13.54 -2.97
N LYS A 2 33.38 -13.26 -1.88
CA LYS A 2 33.06 -12.18 -0.93
C LYS A 2 33.11 -10.87 -1.71
N GLY A 3 31.95 -10.30 -2.02
CA GLY A 3 31.85 -9.11 -2.85
C GLY A 3 32.30 -7.89 -2.06
N GLU A 4 33.28 -7.16 -2.59
CA GLU A 4 33.51 -5.78 -2.19
C GLU A 4 32.19 -5.01 -2.27
N GLU A 5 31.80 -4.31 -1.20
CA GLU A 5 30.64 -3.42 -1.20
C GLU A 5 30.90 -2.28 -2.21
N LYS A 6 30.50 -2.50 -3.46
CA LYS A 6 30.51 -1.47 -4.50
C LYS A 6 29.47 -0.42 -4.16
N ILE A 7 29.94 0.78 -3.83
CA ILE A 7 29.08 1.96 -3.68
C ILE A 7 28.36 2.22 -5.00
N VAL A 8 27.02 2.31 -4.95
CA VAL A 8 26.17 2.57 -6.12
C VAL A 8 26.02 4.08 -6.33
N HIS A 9 26.73 4.62 -7.31
CA HIS A 9 26.62 6.04 -7.68
C HIS A 9 25.51 6.30 -8.71
N GLY A 10 24.84 7.44 -8.60
CA GLY A 10 23.88 7.93 -9.59
C GLY A 10 22.60 7.10 -9.73
N PHE A 11 22.22 6.35 -8.68
CA PHE A 11 21.06 5.45 -8.71
C PHE A 11 19.76 6.14 -9.14
N SER A 12 19.52 7.36 -8.65
CA SER A 12 18.30 8.13 -8.97
C SER A 12 18.12 8.43 -10.45
N LYS A 13 19.22 8.61 -11.20
CA LYS A 13 19.24 8.93 -12.64
C LYS A 13 19.01 7.70 -13.53
N LYS A 14 19.09 6.50 -12.98
CA LYS A 14 18.88 5.25 -13.71
C LYS A 14 17.40 5.06 -14.06
N SER A 15 17.14 4.42 -15.18
CA SER A 15 15.82 3.88 -15.51
C SER A 15 15.40 2.83 -14.48
N ARG A 16 14.09 2.55 -14.40
CA ARG A 16 13.56 1.51 -13.51
C ARG A 16 14.21 0.14 -13.74
N ASP A 17 14.36 -0.27 -14.99
CA ASP A 17 14.94 -1.56 -15.33
C ASP A 17 16.44 -1.64 -14.94
N GLU A 18 17.18 -0.53 -15.02
CA GLU A 18 18.55 -0.44 -14.52
C GLU A 18 18.61 -0.46 -12.99
N LYS A 19 17.70 0.27 -12.32
CA LYS A 19 17.57 0.23 -10.85
C LYS A 19 17.29 -1.18 -10.37
N LEU A 20 16.35 -1.88 -11.01
CA LEU A 20 16.02 -3.27 -10.72
C LEU A 20 17.22 -4.19 -10.89
N ARG A 21 17.96 -4.09 -11.99
CA ARG A 21 19.18 -4.91 -12.19
C ARG A 21 20.19 -4.71 -11.07
N VAL A 22 20.51 -3.46 -10.75
CA VAL A 22 21.44 -3.12 -9.66
C VAL A 22 20.98 -3.73 -8.34
N VAL A 23 19.69 -3.65 -8.01
CA VAL A 23 19.14 -4.23 -6.77
C VAL A 23 19.21 -5.77 -6.81
N THR A 24 18.80 -6.40 -7.92
CA THR A 24 18.71 -7.86 -8.04
C THR A 24 20.08 -8.55 -8.09
N GLU A 25 21.15 -7.86 -8.52
CA GLU A 25 22.52 -8.38 -8.54
C GLU A 25 23.04 -8.77 -7.14
N HIS A 26 22.43 -8.23 -6.08
CA HIS A 26 22.75 -8.57 -4.69
C HIS A 26 22.02 -9.82 -4.17
N HIS A 27 21.09 -10.39 -4.93
CA HIS A 27 20.37 -11.62 -4.56
C HIS A 27 21.13 -12.87 -5.04
N ALA A 28 20.95 -13.99 -4.33
CA ALA A 28 21.53 -15.27 -4.72
C ALA A 28 21.04 -15.76 -6.10
N ASP A 29 19.82 -15.40 -6.47
CA ASP A 29 19.24 -15.61 -7.80
C ASP A 29 18.66 -14.28 -8.35
N PRO A 30 19.46 -13.53 -9.13
CA PRO A 30 19.04 -12.25 -9.70
C PRO A 30 17.85 -12.36 -10.66
N ASN A 31 17.74 -13.45 -11.41
CA ASN A 31 16.67 -13.61 -12.40
C ASN A 31 15.32 -13.85 -11.72
N SER A 32 15.30 -14.70 -10.69
CA SER A 32 14.10 -14.92 -9.88
C SER A 32 13.68 -13.64 -9.15
N ALA A 33 14.63 -12.92 -8.53
CA ALA A 33 14.34 -11.65 -7.87
C ALA A 33 13.75 -10.60 -8.85
N LEU A 34 14.32 -10.49 -10.05
CA LEU A 34 13.80 -9.59 -11.10
C LEU A 34 12.37 -9.96 -11.51
N ALA A 35 12.08 -11.25 -11.65
CA ALA A 35 10.75 -11.74 -11.99
C ALA A 35 9.72 -11.38 -10.90
N VAL A 36 10.08 -11.53 -9.63
CA VAL A 36 9.23 -11.15 -8.49
C VAL A 36 8.96 -9.65 -8.49
N PHE A 37 9.98 -8.80 -8.64
CA PHE A 37 9.74 -7.35 -8.67
C PHE A 37 8.85 -6.91 -9.84
N LYS A 38 9.03 -7.52 -11.02
CA LYS A 38 8.20 -7.22 -12.20
C LYS A 38 6.77 -7.74 -12.06
N SER A 39 6.52 -8.80 -11.28
CA SER A 39 5.17 -9.35 -11.10
C SER A 39 4.23 -8.40 -10.37
N PHE A 40 4.76 -7.46 -9.59
CA PHE A 40 3.98 -6.43 -8.90
C PHE A 40 3.77 -5.16 -9.72
N HIS A 41 4.37 -5.04 -10.91
CA HIS A 41 4.09 -3.91 -11.80
C HIS A 41 2.64 -3.96 -12.28
N HIS A 42 2.02 -2.79 -12.35
CA HIS A 42 0.68 -2.65 -12.87
C HIS A 42 0.70 -2.97 -14.38
N THR A 43 -0.30 -3.71 -14.86
CA THR A 43 -0.39 -4.17 -16.25
C THR A 43 -0.62 -3.02 -17.24
N GLU A 44 -1.37 -2.00 -16.83
CA GLU A 44 -1.55 -0.75 -17.59
C GLU A 44 -0.31 0.18 -17.44
N PRO A 45 0.43 0.47 -18.53
CA PRO A 45 1.64 1.28 -18.47
C PRO A 45 1.44 2.70 -17.94
N LYS A 46 0.29 3.34 -18.22
CA LYS A 46 0.01 4.69 -17.72
C LYS A 46 -0.13 4.72 -16.19
N VAL A 47 -0.78 3.72 -15.63
CA VAL A 47 -0.95 3.58 -14.17
C VAL A 47 0.39 3.28 -13.53
N GLN A 48 1.17 2.36 -14.11
CA GLN A 48 2.51 2.05 -13.60
C GLN A 48 3.42 3.29 -13.58
N LYS A 49 3.36 4.13 -14.63
CA LYS A 49 4.11 5.39 -14.68
C LYS A 49 3.68 6.36 -13.57
N LEU A 50 2.38 6.50 -13.33
CA LEU A 50 1.88 7.35 -12.24
C LEU A 50 2.38 6.89 -10.87
N LEU A 51 2.36 5.57 -10.61
CA LEU A 51 2.86 5.00 -9.34
C LEU A 51 4.36 5.25 -9.17
N GLU A 52 5.14 5.23 -10.25
CA GLU A 52 6.56 5.55 -10.22
C GLU A 52 6.84 7.01 -9.86
N GLU A 53 5.93 7.93 -10.21
CA GLU A 53 6.06 9.38 -9.96
C GLU A 53 5.68 9.79 -8.53
N PHE A 54 5.07 8.90 -7.73
CA PHE A 54 4.68 9.20 -6.35
C PHE A 54 5.86 9.27 -5.37
N SER A 55 6.98 8.63 -5.69
CA SER A 55 8.15 8.59 -4.82
C SER A 55 9.43 8.51 -5.63
N GLU A 56 10.53 8.84 -5.00
CA GLU A 56 11.85 8.69 -5.59
C GLU A 56 12.32 7.23 -5.52
N ASN A 57 13.10 6.81 -6.51
CA ASN A 57 13.70 5.46 -6.55
C ASN A 57 12.71 4.29 -6.51
N THR A 58 11.46 4.50 -6.91
CA THR A 58 10.44 3.45 -7.06
C THR A 58 10.90 2.38 -8.05
N ILE A 59 11.01 1.13 -7.61
CA ILE A 59 11.42 -0.02 -8.43
C ILE A 59 10.29 -1.03 -8.68
N THR A 60 9.29 -1.05 -7.80
CA THR A 60 8.13 -1.93 -7.86
C THR A 60 6.97 -1.34 -7.05
N ASN A 61 5.81 -1.98 -7.13
CA ASN A 61 4.67 -1.65 -6.29
C ASN A 61 4.59 -2.64 -5.11
N PHE A 62 3.96 -2.20 -4.03
CA PHE A 62 3.63 -3.06 -2.89
C PHE A 62 2.11 -3.06 -2.69
N PRO A 63 1.38 -4.06 -3.20
CA PRO A 63 -0.07 -4.12 -3.01
C PRO A 63 -0.40 -4.49 -1.57
N LEU A 64 -1.32 -3.74 -0.96
CA LEU A 64 -1.96 -4.08 0.31
C LEU A 64 -3.44 -4.41 0.09
N PRO A 65 -4.04 -5.32 0.87
CA PRO A 65 -5.47 -5.59 0.77
C PRO A 65 -6.29 -4.33 0.99
N TYR A 66 -7.21 -4.06 0.07
CA TYR A 66 -8.18 -2.98 0.16
C TYR A 66 -9.54 -3.57 0.54
N CYS A 67 -10.00 -3.25 1.74
CA CYS A 67 -11.17 -3.83 2.36
C CYS A 67 -12.26 -2.78 2.62
N ILE A 68 -13.49 -3.24 2.88
CA ILE A 68 -14.62 -2.40 3.25
C ILE A 68 -15.22 -2.91 4.57
N CYS A 69 -15.37 -2.01 5.55
CA CYS A 69 -16.17 -2.22 6.75
C CYS A 69 -17.59 -1.66 6.54
N PRO A 70 -18.62 -2.51 6.37
CA PRO A 70 -19.99 -2.06 6.20
C PRO A 70 -20.66 -1.69 7.53
N ASN A 71 -21.87 -1.14 7.44
CA ASN A 71 -22.78 -0.88 8.57
C ASN A 71 -22.25 0.11 9.62
N VAL A 72 -21.34 0.99 9.25
CA VAL A 72 -20.90 2.06 10.17
C VAL A 72 -21.95 3.17 10.11
N MET A 73 -22.69 3.39 11.19
CA MET A 73 -23.62 4.52 11.31
C MET A 73 -23.04 5.55 12.25
N VAL A 74 -22.88 6.79 11.78
CA VAL A 74 -22.44 7.94 12.59
C VAL A 74 -23.47 9.04 12.48
N ASN A 75 -23.98 9.52 13.61
CA ASN A 75 -25.01 10.57 13.68
C ASN A 75 -26.21 10.29 12.76
N GLY A 76 -26.69 9.04 12.76
CA GLY A 76 -27.83 8.61 11.93
C GLY A 76 -27.54 8.42 10.44
N LYS A 77 -26.32 8.65 9.97
CA LYS A 77 -25.91 8.43 8.58
C LYS A 77 -25.05 7.18 8.43
N SER A 78 -25.39 6.34 7.46
CA SER A 78 -24.70 5.08 7.18
C SER A 78 -23.54 5.26 6.20
N TYR A 79 -22.46 4.52 6.45
CA TYR A 79 -21.21 4.54 5.69
C TYR A 79 -20.71 3.12 5.41
N MET A 80 -20.04 2.98 4.28
CA MET A 80 -19.12 1.88 3.99
C MET A 80 -17.71 2.44 4.13
N VAL A 81 -16.97 1.98 5.14
CA VAL A 81 -15.66 2.56 5.48
C VAL A 81 -14.55 1.78 4.78
N PRO A 82 -13.76 2.41 3.91
CA PRO A 82 -12.59 1.76 3.34
C PRO A 82 -11.49 1.54 4.38
N MET A 83 -10.83 0.38 4.31
CA MET A 83 -9.73 -0.01 5.19
C MET A 83 -8.60 -0.62 4.36
N VAL A 84 -7.35 -0.27 4.63
CA VAL A 84 -6.17 -0.87 3.98
C VAL A 84 -5.28 -1.45 5.06
N ILE A 85 -5.26 -2.77 5.19
CA ILE A 85 -4.55 -3.50 6.25
C ILE A 85 -4.30 -4.95 5.83
N GLU A 86 -3.24 -5.57 6.34
CA GLU A 86 -2.89 -6.97 6.08
C GLU A 86 -3.67 -7.97 6.95
N GLU A 87 -4.14 -7.54 8.11
CA GLU A 87 -4.81 -8.42 9.09
C GLU A 87 -6.33 -8.50 8.86
N SER A 88 -6.80 -9.65 8.40
CA SER A 88 -8.23 -9.87 8.10
C SER A 88 -9.15 -9.83 9.33
N SER A 89 -8.63 -10.18 10.50
CA SER A 89 -9.38 -10.18 11.77
C SER A 89 -9.88 -8.78 12.14
N VAL A 90 -9.09 -7.74 11.81
CA VAL A 90 -9.37 -6.33 12.14
C VAL A 90 -10.62 -5.84 11.41
N VAL A 91 -10.72 -6.11 10.11
CA VAL A 91 -11.89 -5.72 9.30
C VAL A 91 -13.13 -6.47 9.77
N ALA A 92 -13.00 -7.76 10.08
CA ALA A 92 -14.12 -8.58 10.56
C ALA A 92 -14.63 -8.09 11.92
N ALA A 93 -13.74 -7.79 12.87
CA ALA A 93 -14.09 -7.27 14.18
C ALA A 93 -14.76 -5.88 14.10
N ALA A 94 -14.24 -5.00 13.24
CA ALA A 94 -14.83 -3.68 12.98
C ALA A 94 -16.25 -3.82 12.40
N ALA A 95 -16.43 -4.66 11.38
CA ALA A 95 -17.72 -4.89 10.73
C ALA A 95 -18.75 -5.53 11.69
N HIS A 96 -18.30 -6.46 12.53
CA HIS A 96 -19.15 -7.09 13.55
C HIS A 96 -19.65 -6.07 14.57
N SER A 97 -18.74 -5.22 15.07
CA SER A 97 -19.07 -4.16 16.03
C SER A 97 -19.99 -3.11 15.41
N ALA A 98 -19.71 -2.69 14.17
CA ALA A 98 -20.53 -1.75 13.42
C ALA A 98 -21.97 -2.28 13.27
N LYS A 99 -22.13 -3.53 12.84
CA LYS A 99 -23.44 -4.19 12.75
C LYS A 99 -24.16 -4.26 14.10
N TYR A 100 -23.44 -4.56 15.18
CA TYR A 100 -24.01 -4.57 16.53
C TYR A 100 -24.57 -3.20 16.93
N TRP A 101 -23.82 -2.12 16.72
CA TRP A 101 -24.26 -0.77 17.08
C TRP A 101 -25.31 -0.19 16.13
N TYR A 102 -25.36 -0.65 14.88
CA TYR A 102 -26.27 -0.14 13.87
C TYR A 102 -27.74 -0.18 14.31
N THR A 103 -28.18 -1.30 14.89
CA THR A 103 -29.58 -1.45 15.37
C THR A 103 -29.87 -0.66 16.65
N ARG A 104 -28.85 -0.05 17.26
CA ARG A 104 -28.93 0.73 18.51
C ARG A 104 -28.79 2.24 18.27
N GLY A 105 -28.92 2.69 17.03
CA GLY A 105 -28.78 4.10 16.65
C GLY A 105 -27.36 4.50 16.22
N GLY A 106 -26.43 3.54 16.14
CA GLY A 106 -25.07 3.76 15.69
C GLY A 106 -24.22 4.53 16.69
N PHE A 107 -23.15 5.13 16.18
CA PHE A 107 -22.23 5.97 16.93
C PHE A 107 -22.68 7.43 16.89
N ARG A 108 -22.42 8.16 17.98
CA ARG A 108 -22.60 9.61 18.05
C ARG A 108 -21.22 10.27 18.16
N ALA A 109 -20.97 11.27 17.32
CA ALA A 109 -19.70 11.99 17.28
C ALA A 109 -19.94 13.49 17.08
N GLU A 110 -19.07 14.31 17.66
CA GLU A 110 -19.09 15.77 17.56
C GLU A 110 -17.66 16.28 17.36
N ILE A 111 -17.49 17.31 16.52
CA ILE A 111 -16.19 17.96 16.30
C ILE A 111 -16.10 19.11 17.30
N ILE A 112 -15.12 19.05 18.20
CA ILE A 112 -14.93 20.07 19.25
C ILE A 112 -14.18 21.29 18.68
N ASP A 113 -13.16 21.06 17.86
CA ASP A 113 -12.39 22.09 17.18
C ASP A 113 -11.68 21.53 15.94
N THR A 114 -11.17 22.38 15.06
CA THR A 114 -10.31 21.98 13.94
C THR A 114 -9.20 23.02 13.76
N GLU A 115 -8.01 22.69 14.24
CA GLU A 115 -6.79 23.46 13.97
C GLU A 115 -6.08 22.87 12.75
N LYS A 116 -5.80 23.71 11.74
CA LYS A 116 -4.94 23.33 10.62
C LYS A 116 -3.50 23.74 10.95
N ILE A 117 -2.60 22.76 11.01
CA ILE A 117 -1.14 22.96 11.03
C ILE A 117 -0.63 23.00 9.59
#